data_AF-S9PQU4-F1
#
_entry.id   AF-S9PQU4-F1
#
_cell.length_a   1.000
_cell.length_b   1.000
_cell.length_c   1.000
_cell.angle_alpha   90.00
_cell.angle_beta   90.00
_cell.angle_gamma   90.00
#
_symmetry.space_group_name_H-M   'P 1'
#
loop_
_entity.id
_entity.type
_entity.pdbx_description
1 polymer ?
#
loop_
_entity_poly.entity_id
_entity_poly.type
_entity_poly.pdbx_seq_one_letter_code
_entity_poly.pdbx_strand_id
1 'polypeptide(L)'
;MAMTVTKLVEGREGQNRALEARERRNKARQAVARSMSGRSLVELSLDGARESALEDDRERRFLTALQQVEAELGVAPSEMVEDETGFYGLFVTSMPALLARRRASRIEAREAWDQRLSIECYGLAGSQVATGKVPREAVSSPHLH
;
A
#
# COMPACT_ATOMS: atom_id res chain seq x y z
N MET A 1 -43.39 18.18 13.44
CA MET A 1 -42.18 17.43 13.81
C MET A 1 -41.63 16.78 12.55
N ALA A 2 -40.59 17.35 11.95
CA ALA A 2 -39.94 16.80 10.76
C ALA A 2 -38.49 16.48 11.15
N MET A 3 -38.23 15.21 11.45
CA MET A 3 -36.86 14.72 11.68
C MET A 3 -36.45 13.83 10.51
N THR A 4 -35.19 13.99 10.13
CA THR A 4 -34.32 12.94 9.54
C THR A 4 -34.69 12.40 8.15
N VAL A 5 -34.32 13.16 7.11
CA VAL A 5 -33.96 12.57 5.80
C VAL A 5 -32.53 12.95 5.38
N THR A 6 -32.00 14.08 5.86
CA THR A 6 -30.70 14.62 5.42
C THR A 6 -29.48 13.80 5.89
N LYS A 7 -29.48 13.28 7.13
CA LYS A 7 -28.35 12.46 7.67
C LYS A 7 -28.19 11.09 7.00
N LEU A 8 -29.25 10.56 6.40
CA LEU A 8 -29.23 9.24 5.74
C LEU A 8 -28.66 9.29 4.32
N VAL A 9 -28.74 10.46 3.66
CA VAL A 9 -28.26 10.65 2.28
C VAL A 9 -26.75 10.88 2.26
N GLU A 10 -26.21 11.71 3.15
CA GLU A 10 -24.75 11.91 3.29
C GLU A 10 -24.01 10.61 3.64
N GLY A 11 -24.60 9.78 4.50
CA GLY A 11 -24.05 8.47 4.86
C GLY A 11 -24.01 7.48 3.70
N ARG A 12 -24.97 7.53 2.77
CA ARG A 12 -25.00 6.65 1.59
C ARG A 12 -24.08 7.13 0.48
N GLU A 13 -24.01 8.44 0.25
CA GLU A 13 -23.09 9.01 -0.74
C GLU A 13 -21.64 8.83 -0.32
N GLY A 14 -21.30 9.06 0.95
CA GLY A 14 -19.96 8.79 1.48
C GLY A 14 -19.57 7.30 1.41
N GLN A 15 -20.53 6.39 1.64
CA GLN A 15 -20.30 4.94 1.48
C GLN A 15 -20.07 4.55 0.03
N ASN A 16 -20.83 5.12 -0.93
CA ASN A 16 -20.63 4.85 -2.35
C ASN A 16 -19.27 5.37 -2.83
N ARG A 17 -18.86 6.57 -2.44
CA ARG A 17 -17.54 7.12 -2.82
C ARG A 17 -16.38 6.30 -2.25
N ALA A 18 -16.49 5.86 -0.99
CA ALA A 18 -15.50 4.96 -0.38
C ALA A 18 -15.43 3.59 -1.09
N LEU A 19 -16.57 3.07 -1.56
CA LEU A 19 -16.61 1.83 -2.35
C LEU A 19 -15.97 2.03 -3.74
N GLU A 20 -16.28 3.13 -4.42
CA GLU A 20 -15.69 3.46 -5.73
C GLU A 20 -14.17 3.63 -5.66
N ALA A 21 -13.67 4.31 -4.61
CA ALA A 21 -12.23 4.44 -4.35
C ALA A 21 -11.57 3.06 -4.13
N ARG A 22 -12.20 2.21 -3.32
CA ARG A 22 -11.73 0.83 -3.11
C ARG A 22 -11.73 0.00 -4.39
N GLU A 23 -12.73 0.16 -5.25
CA GLU A 23 -12.78 -0.50 -6.56
C GLU A 23 -11.69 0.01 -7.50
N ARG A 24 -11.45 1.33 -7.54
CA ARG A 24 -10.38 1.94 -8.33
C ARG A 24 -9.01 1.40 -7.91
N ARG A 25 -8.77 1.31 -6.60
CA ARG A 25 -7.57 0.72 -6.00
C ARG A 25 -7.41 -0.76 -6.36
N ASN A 26 -8.49 -1.54 -6.29
CA ASN A 26 -8.48 -2.93 -6.76
C ASN A 26 -8.17 -3.04 -8.26
N LYS A 27 -8.71 -2.15 -9.09
CA LYS A 27 -8.44 -2.12 -10.53
C LYS A 27 -6.98 -1.78 -10.82
N ALA A 28 -6.42 -0.76 -10.17
CA ALA A 28 -5.01 -0.39 -10.27
C ALA A 28 -4.10 -1.58 -9.90
N ARG A 29 -4.35 -2.21 -8.74
CA ARG A 29 -3.66 -3.44 -8.32
C ARG A 29 -3.72 -4.54 -9.36
N GLN A 30 -4.91 -4.81 -9.92
CA GLN A 30 -5.08 -5.84 -10.94
C GLN A 30 -4.39 -5.48 -12.27
N ALA A 31 -4.41 -4.22 -12.67
CA ALA A 31 -3.73 -3.75 -13.88
C ALA A 31 -2.22 -3.96 -13.77
N VAL A 32 -1.64 -3.53 -12.65
CA VAL A 32 -0.22 -3.74 -12.34
C VAL A 32 0.10 -5.24 -12.28
N ALA A 33 -0.73 -6.03 -11.58
CA ALA A 33 -0.56 -7.48 -11.47
C ALA A 33 -0.54 -8.22 -12.82
N ARG A 34 -1.41 -7.82 -13.76
CA ARG A 34 -1.51 -8.45 -15.09
C ARG A 34 -0.30 -8.16 -15.99
N SER A 35 0.36 -7.01 -15.78
CA SER A 35 1.52 -6.62 -16.58
C SER A 35 2.83 -7.31 -16.17
N MET A 36 2.88 -7.93 -14.99
CA MET A 36 4.13 -8.32 -14.32
C MET A 36 4.01 -9.69 -13.60
N SER A 37 3.84 -10.77 -14.38
CA SER A 37 3.76 -12.14 -13.83
C SER A 37 5.04 -12.54 -13.08
N GLY A 38 4.91 -13.25 -11.96
CA GLY A 38 6.05 -13.79 -11.20
C GLY A 38 6.69 -12.83 -10.18
N ARG A 39 6.21 -11.58 -10.11
CA ARG A 39 6.70 -10.56 -9.17
C ARG A 39 5.79 -10.45 -7.93
N SER A 40 6.19 -9.64 -6.96
CA SER A 40 5.34 -9.26 -5.82
C SER A 40 4.96 -7.80 -5.92
N LEU A 41 3.76 -7.49 -5.43
CA LEU A 41 3.23 -6.14 -5.32
C LEU A 41 3.32 -5.71 -3.85
N VAL A 42 3.94 -4.56 -3.61
CA VAL A 42 3.94 -3.90 -2.29
C VAL A 42 3.10 -2.65 -2.41
N GLU A 43 2.19 -2.47 -1.46
CA GLU A 43 1.28 -1.34 -1.41
C GLU A 43 1.55 -0.55 -0.14
N LEU A 44 1.88 0.73 -0.29
CA LEU A 44 1.92 1.70 0.80
C LEU A 44 0.60 2.47 0.79
N SER A 45 -0.01 2.65 1.96
CA SER A 45 -1.25 3.41 2.07
C SER A 45 -1.33 4.31 3.29
N LEU A 46 -1.92 5.49 3.10
CA LEU A 46 -2.34 6.41 4.14
C LEU A 46 -3.86 6.60 4.05
N ASP A 47 -4.61 6.02 5.00
CA ASP A 47 -6.08 6.13 4.99
C ASP A 47 -6.54 7.49 5.57
N GLY A 48 -7.14 8.33 4.73
CA GLY A 48 -7.65 9.66 5.09
C GLY A 48 -8.80 9.64 6.10
N ALA A 49 -9.56 8.54 6.18
CA ALA A 49 -10.67 8.37 7.12
C ALA A 49 -10.23 8.26 8.60
N ARG A 50 -8.94 7.98 8.87
CA ARG A 50 -8.38 7.89 10.22
C ARG A 50 -7.88 9.23 10.77
N GLU A 51 -7.97 10.31 9.99
CA GLU A 51 -7.45 11.61 10.39
C GLU A 51 -8.56 12.64 10.62
N SER A 52 -8.82 12.96 11.89
CA SER A 52 -9.36 14.28 12.24
C SER A 52 -8.19 15.21 12.59
N ALA A 53 -8.17 16.38 11.94
CA ALA A 53 -7.29 17.53 12.17
C ALA A 53 -5.87 17.47 11.57
N LEU A 54 -5.61 18.47 10.70
CA LEU A 54 -4.39 18.86 9.97
C LEU A 54 -4.20 18.19 8.59
N GLU A 55 -4.90 18.73 7.58
CA GLU A 55 -4.74 18.40 6.16
C GLU A 55 -3.32 18.70 5.63
N ASP A 56 -2.63 19.69 6.19
CA ASP A 56 -1.41 20.29 5.60
C ASP A 56 -0.16 19.40 5.59
N ASP A 57 -0.16 18.23 6.26
CA ASP A 57 1.03 17.37 6.34
C ASP A 57 0.80 15.93 5.84
N ARG A 58 -0.35 15.63 5.22
CA ARG A 58 -0.67 14.26 4.76
C ARG A 58 0.21 13.82 3.59
N GLU A 59 0.25 14.64 2.55
CA GLU A 59 1.05 14.39 1.35
C GLU A 59 2.52 14.25 1.71
N ARG A 60 3.05 15.18 2.52
CA ARG A 60 4.44 15.14 2.98
C ARG A 60 4.77 13.86 3.75
N ARG A 61 3.89 13.42 4.65
CA ARG A 61 4.06 12.17 5.41
C ARG A 61 4.04 10.95 4.50
N PHE A 62 3.09 10.91 3.56
CA PHE A 62 3.02 9.85 2.56
C PHE A 62 4.28 9.82 1.68
N LEU A 63 4.73 10.96 1.14
CA LEU A 63 5.94 11.05 0.31
C LEU A 63 7.20 10.65 1.08
N THR A 64 7.31 11.04 2.36
CA THR A 64 8.44 10.64 3.22
C THR A 64 8.47 9.12 3.39
N ALA A 65 7.33 8.50 3.64
CA ALA A 65 7.23 7.05 3.75
C ALA A 65 7.45 6.34 2.42
N LEU A 66 6.98 6.91 1.33
CA LEU A 66 7.19 6.41 -0.03
C LEU A 66 8.69 6.29 -0.33
N GLN A 67 9.47 7.32 0.01
CA GLN A 67 10.93 7.30 -0.12
C GLN A 67 11.60 6.23 0.75
N GLN A 68 11.10 6.00 1.97
CA GLN A 68 11.62 4.93 2.84
C GLN A 68 11.35 3.55 2.24
N VAL A 69 10.16 3.33 1.68
CA VAL A 69 9.80 2.08 1.00
C VAL A 69 10.62 1.89 -0.27
N GLU A 70 10.78 2.93 -1.09
CA GLU A 70 11.63 2.91 -2.28
C GLU A 70 13.07 2.52 -1.94
N ALA A 71 13.66 3.12 -0.91
CA ALA A 71 15.02 2.83 -0.46
C ALA A 71 15.17 1.38 0.06
N GLU A 72 14.19 0.86 0.81
CA GLU A 72 14.24 -0.49 1.36
C GLU A 72 14.00 -1.57 0.29
N LEU A 73 13.14 -1.30 -0.70
CA LEU A 73 12.84 -2.22 -1.78
C LEU A 73 13.83 -2.12 -2.95
N GLY A 74 14.52 -0.98 -3.09
CA GLY A 74 15.41 -0.69 -4.21
C GLY A 74 14.68 -0.49 -5.54
N VAL A 75 13.40 -0.10 -5.50
CA VAL A 75 12.54 0.07 -6.69
C VAL A 75 11.63 1.29 -6.49
N ALA A 76 11.48 2.08 -7.55
CA ALA A 76 10.55 3.19 -7.61
C ALA A 76 9.09 2.71 -7.63
N PRO A 77 8.13 3.54 -7.17
CA PRO A 77 6.70 3.23 -7.29
C PRO A 77 6.31 3.09 -8.76
N SER A 78 5.57 2.03 -9.08
CA SER A 78 4.97 1.80 -10.38
C SER A 78 3.72 2.64 -10.60
N GLU A 79 3.01 2.98 -9.52
CA GLU A 79 1.84 3.85 -9.55
C GLU A 79 1.72 4.60 -8.22
N MET A 80 1.27 5.86 -8.30
CA MET A 80 0.87 6.66 -7.16
C MET A 80 -0.54 7.16 -7.41
N VAL A 81 -1.42 6.99 -6.43
CA VAL A 81 -2.83 7.36 -6.52
C VAL A 81 -3.21 8.17 -5.30
N GLU A 82 -3.88 9.28 -5.52
CA GLU A 82 -4.56 10.07 -4.49
C GLU A 82 -6.06 10.04 -4.79
N ASP A 83 -6.87 9.74 -3.78
CA ASP A 83 -8.32 9.85 -3.86
C ASP A 83 -8.93 10.32 -2.53
N GLU A 84 -10.26 10.43 -2.48
CA GLU A 84 -11.00 10.87 -1.29
C GLU A 84 -10.75 9.99 -0.04
N THR A 85 -10.24 8.76 -0.23
CA THR A 85 -9.90 7.83 0.84
C THR A 85 -8.45 7.90 1.28
N GLY A 86 -7.58 8.61 0.55
CA GLY A 86 -6.21 8.94 0.96
C GLY A 86 -5.17 8.75 -0.15
N PHE A 87 -3.92 8.49 0.28
CA PHE A 87 -2.77 8.32 -0.61
C PHE A 87 -2.33 6.87 -0.69
N TYR A 88 -2.00 6.43 -1.91
CA TYR A 88 -1.62 5.05 -2.22
C TYR A 88 -0.42 4.99 -3.15
N GLY A 89 0.52 4.09 -2.86
CA GLY A 89 1.73 3.87 -3.65
C GLY A 89 1.90 2.39 -3.93
N LEU A 90 1.99 2.01 -5.19
CA LEU A 90 2.17 0.63 -5.63
C LEU A 90 3.59 0.41 -6.13
N PHE A 91 4.25 -0.61 -5.62
CA PHE A 91 5.61 -1.00 -5.99
C PHE A 91 5.60 -2.42 -6.53
N VAL A 92 6.23 -2.63 -7.68
CA VAL A 92 6.45 -3.97 -8.22
C VAL A 92 7.90 -4.37 -8.01
N THR A 93 8.11 -5.45 -7.27
CA THR A 93 9.44 -5.96 -6.96
C THR A 93 9.59 -7.42 -7.40
N SER A 94 10.80 -7.80 -7.81
CA SER A 94 11.15 -9.20 -8.06
C SER A 94 11.28 -10.02 -6.76
N MET A 95 11.31 -9.36 -5.59
CA MET A 95 11.36 -10.05 -4.31
C MET A 95 10.11 -10.90 -4.07
N PRO A 96 10.22 -12.08 -3.45
CA PRO A 96 9.06 -12.83 -2.97
C PRO A 96 8.24 -12.03 -1.94
N ALA A 97 6.92 -12.19 -1.95
CA ALA A 97 6.01 -11.37 -1.13
C ALA A 97 6.30 -11.49 0.38
N LEU A 98 6.69 -12.67 0.85
CA LEU A 98 7.08 -12.88 2.24
C LEU A 98 8.37 -12.11 2.61
N LEU A 99 9.34 -12.04 1.69
CA LEU A 99 10.57 -11.28 1.91
C LEU A 99 10.29 -9.77 1.87
N ALA A 100 9.46 -9.32 0.92
CA ALA A 100 8.99 -7.95 0.86
C ALA A 100 8.24 -7.55 2.14
N ARG A 101 7.37 -8.43 2.66
CA ARG A 101 6.68 -8.20 3.95
C ARG A 101 7.67 -8.10 5.11
N ARG A 102 8.67 -8.98 5.19
CA ARG A 102 9.70 -8.93 6.24
C ARG A 102 10.53 -7.63 6.17
N ARG A 103 10.80 -7.11 4.97
CA ARG A 103 11.43 -5.79 4.78
C ARG A 103 10.50 -4.67 5.25
N ALA A 104 9.26 -4.67 4.80
CA ALA A 104 8.25 -3.70 5.22
C ALA A 104 8.08 -3.65 6.75
N SER A 105 8.05 -4.80 7.44
CA SER A 105 7.94 -4.83 8.91
C SER A 105 9.14 -4.15 9.61
N ARG A 106 10.33 -4.12 8.99
CA ARG A 106 11.47 -3.38 9.54
C ARG A 106 11.31 -1.87 9.40
N ILE A 107 10.58 -1.42 8.39
CA ILE A 107 10.22 0.00 8.22
C ILE A 107 9.17 0.36 9.28
N GLU A 108 8.11 -0.44 9.39
CA GLU A 108 7.01 -0.23 10.35
C GLU A 108 7.47 -0.24 11.82
N ALA A 109 8.57 -0.94 12.11
CA ALA A 109 9.16 -0.99 13.46
C ALA A 109 10.06 0.21 13.81
N ARG A 110 10.35 1.12 12.86
CA ARG A 110 11.16 2.31 13.13
C ARG A 110 10.35 3.31 13.95
N GLU A 111 10.96 3.96 14.93
CA GLU A 111 10.29 4.99 15.75
C GLU A 111 9.77 6.17 14.92
N ALA A 112 10.45 6.49 13.81
CA ALA A 112 10.05 7.54 12.89
C ALA A 112 8.92 7.15 11.92
N TRP A 113 8.41 5.92 12.00
CA TRP A 113 7.31 5.48 11.14
C TRP A 113 5.98 6.07 11.61
N ASP A 114 5.21 6.67 10.69
CA ASP A 114 3.86 7.12 11.00
C ASP A 114 2.93 5.91 11.09
N GLN A 115 2.39 5.65 12.29
CA GLN A 115 1.47 4.54 12.56
C GLN A 115 0.13 4.64 11.82
N ARG A 116 -0.16 5.78 11.16
CA ARG A 116 -1.32 5.96 10.28
C ARG A 116 -1.09 5.35 8.90
N LEU A 117 0.15 5.06 8.55
CA LEU A 117 0.52 4.38 7.32
C LEU A 117 0.52 2.86 7.50
N SER A 118 0.16 2.15 6.44
CA SER A 118 0.24 0.69 6.37
C SER A 118 0.98 0.24 5.12
N ILE A 119 1.73 -0.87 5.25
CA ILE A 119 2.35 -1.53 4.12
C ILE A 119 1.78 -2.94 3.96
N GLU A 120 1.15 -3.20 2.82
CA GLU A 120 0.62 -4.50 2.45
C GLU A 120 1.48 -5.13 1.35
N CYS A 121 1.61 -6.45 1.35
CA CYS A 121 2.44 -7.17 0.39
C CYS A 121 1.68 -8.36 -0.18
N TYR A 122 1.62 -8.43 -1.51
CA TYR A 122 0.84 -9.41 -2.26
C TYR A 122 1.75 -10.19 -3.21
N GLY A 123 1.65 -11.52 -3.20
CA GLY A 123 2.27 -12.35 -4.23
C GLY A 123 1.40 -12.33 -5.49
N LEU A 124 1.96 -11.99 -6.65
CA LEU A 124 1.21 -12.03 -7.91
C LEU A 124 1.15 -13.46 -8.44
N ALA A 125 0.07 -13.80 -9.16
CA ALA A 125 -0.11 -15.11 -9.76
C ALA A 125 1.10 -15.47 -10.66
N GLY A 126 1.57 -16.71 -10.56
CA GLY A 126 2.82 -17.16 -11.20
C GLY A 126 4.10 -16.89 -10.39
N SER A 127 4.01 -16.19 -9.25
CA SER A 127 5.11 -16.18 -8.28
C SER A 127 5.17 -17.56 -7.62
N GLN A 128 6.26 -18.30 -7.86
CA GLN A 128 6.50 -19.64 -7.29
C GLN A 128 6.45 -19.71 -5.75
N VAL A 129 6.33 -18.56 -5.07
CA VAL A 129 6.39 -18.41 -3.61
C VAL A 129 5.06 -17.92 -3.01
N ALA A 130 3.96 -17.87 -3.79
CA ALA A 130 2.63 -17.54 -3.28
C ALA A 130 2.14 -18.53 -2.19
N THR A 131 2.76 -19.71 -2.08
CA THR A 131 2.50 -20.71 -1.05
C THR A 131 3.77 -21.04 -0.25
N GLY A 132 4.17 -20.15 0.66
CA GLY A 132 4.73 -20.56 1.96
C GLY A 132 6.13 -21.18 2.03
N LYS A 133 6.98 -21.12 1.00
CA LYS A 133 8.41 -21.48 1.15
C LYS A 133 9.31 -20.41 0.55
N VAL A 134 9.81 -19.52 1.40
CA VAL A 134 10.92 -18.61 1.04
C VAL A 134 12.16 -19.47 0.81
N PRO A 135 12.78 -19.46 -0.39
CA PRO A 135 14.04 -20.15 -0.62
C PRO A 135 15.11 -19.58 0.32
N ARG A 136 15.87 -20.45 0.98
CA ARG A 136 16.91 -20.07 1.97
C ARG A 136 18.02 -19.20 1.34
N GLU A 137 18.19 -19.30 0.03
CA GLU A 137 19.09 -18.49 -0.80
C GLU A 137 18.66 -17.00 -0.84
N ALA A 138 17.36 -16.70 -0.90
CA ALA A 138 16.86 -15.31 -0.87
C ALA A 138 17.02 -14.63 0.50
N VAL A 139 17.35 -15.41 1.54
CA VAL A 139 17.59 -14.94 2.92
C VAL A 139 19.09 -14.68 3.16
N SER A 140 19.96 -15.16 2.27
CA SER A 140 21.40 -15.22 2.50
C SER A 140 22.15 -14.55 1.34
N SER A 141 22.20 -13.22 1.32
CA SER A 141 23.23 -12.50 0.56
C SER A 141 23.47 -11.12 1.16
N PRO A 142 24.43 -10.99 2.09
CA PRO A 142 25.28 -9.83 2.12
C PRO A 142 26.34 -10.06 1.02
N HIS A 143 26.03 -9.72 -0.23
CA HIS A 143 27.08 -9.60 -1.22
C HIS A 143 27.79 -8.26 -0.96
N LEU A 144 28.78 -8.35 -0.07
CA LEU A 144 30.03 -7.63 -0.16
C LEU A 144 30.49 -7.61 -1.63
N HIS A 145 30.65 -6.42 -2.17
CA HIS A 145 31.73 -6.07 -3.08
C HIS A 145 32.22 -4.68 -2.71
#